data_AF-C1E9B2-F1
#
_entry.id   AF-C1E9B2-F1
#
_cell.length_a   1.000
_cell.length_b   1.000
_cell.length_c   1.000
_cell.angle_alpha   90.00
_cell.angle_beta   90.00
_cell.angle_gamma   90.00
#
_symmetry.space_group_name_H-M   'P 1'
#
loop_
_entity.id
_entity.type
_entity.pdbx_description
1 polymer ?
#
loop_
_entity_poly.entity_id
_entity_poly.type
_entity_poly.pdbx_seq_one_letter_code
_entity_poly.pdbx_strand_id
1 'polypeptide(L)'
;MVGDLKAGGFEGIWREGPRNGKYGSQYTEFAAPSLMRHTLKTDAFTTLTVVYAVPTTPGRCRLMARFPFIFKAAPPRIIFKLVPRWWSHLNQNAILEDDQIFLHKQERLIEIERNVKNKSYAQACYMPTKADTYVGAFRKWIVEMAGGHPAWPAGMENQLPPQENSRTILLDRFNAHTASCKSCSVALRNITMLRKVLRVASIVALAAAATAFARMGAASPKLSIGLAVVAAAMAGAREWLGGVVGKMRVGPYPPPRRPPSMMESALEQARIALI
;
A
#
# COMPACT_ATOMS: atom_id res chain seq x y z
N MET A 1 -19.86 -2.41 17.79
CA MET A 1 -20.75 -3.11 16.86
C MET A 1 -22.16 -2.59 17.10
N VAL A 2 -23.01 -2.57 16.08
CA VAL A 2 -24.42 -2.23 16.20
C VAL A 2 -25.24 -3.46 15.85
N GLY A 3 -26.18 -3.83 16.71
CA GLY A 3 -27.01 -5.04 16.55
C GLY A 3 -26.24 -6.35 16.74
N ASP A 4 -26.87 -7.45 16.34
CA ASP A 4 -26.33 -8.80 16.46
C ASP A 4 -25.48 -9.21 15.25
N LEU A 5 -24.62 -10.22 15.46
CA LEU A 5 -23.90 -10.87 14.37
C LEU A 5 -24.85 -11.67 13.49
N LYS A 6 -24.73 -11.52 12.16
CA LYS A 6 -25.55 -12.25 11.18
C LYS A 6 -24.65 -13.00 10.20
N ALA A 7 -25.19 -14.05 9.57
CA ALA A 7 -24.48 -14.76 8.50
C ALA A 7 -24.02 -13.81 7.38
N GLY A 8 -24.86 -12.84 7.02
CA GLY A 8 -24.53 -11.81 6.02
C GLY A 8 -23.49 -10.77 6.44
N GLY A 9 -23.07 -10.74 7.70
CA GLY A 9 -22.08 -9.79 8.23
C GLY A 9 -22.60 -8.96 9.42
N PHE A 10 -21.96 -7.81 9.67
CA PHE A 10 -22.27 -6.94 10.81
C PHE A 10 -21.81 -5.50 10.57
N GLU A 11 -22.32 -4.59 11.40
CA GLU A 11 -22.03 -3.16 11.32
C GLU A 11 -21.38 -2.61 12.60
N GLY A 12 -20.66 -1.50 12.45
CA GLY A 12 -20.01 -0.79 13.53
C GLY A 12 -20.05 0.71 13.29
N ILE A 13 -20.22 1.46 14.36
CA ILE A 13 -20.15 2.93 14.33
C ILE A 13 -19.05 3.34 15.31
N TRP A 14 -18.08 4.09 14.79
CA TRP A 14 -17.14 4.84 15.61
C TRP A 14 -17.66 6.27 15.71
N ARG A 15 -18.31 6.58 16.84
CA ARG A 15 -19.08 7.82 17.01
C ARG A 15 -18.19 9.05 17.04
N GLU A 16 -17.09 8.95 17.77
CA GLU A 16 -16.05 9.98 17.89
C GLU A 16 -15.34 10.18 16.55
N GLY A 17 -15.19 9.12 15.77
CA GLY A 17 -14.60 9.19 14.43
C GLY A 17 -13.13 9.67 14.41
N PRO A 18 -12.56 9.81 13.21
CA PRO A 18 -11.14 10.11 13.05
C PRO A 18 -10.82 11.57 13.39
N ARG A 19 -9.54 11.82 13.72
CA ARG A 19 -8.99 13.16 14.02
C ARG A 19 -9.75 13.88 15.14
N ASN A 20 -9.98 13.18 16.26
CA ASN A 20 -10.63 13.71 17.46
C ASN A 20 -11.99 14.37 17.16
N GLY A 21 -12.86 13.72 16.37
CA GLY A 21 -14.18 14.28 16.04
C GLY A 21 -14.26 15.14 14.80
N LYS A 22 -13.12 15.59 14.24
CA LYS A 22 -13.12 16.60 13.15
C LYS A 22 -13.94 16.18 11.92
N TYR A 23 -14.03 14.89 11.63
CA TYR A 23 -14.74 14.40 10.45
C TYR A 23 -16.06 13.69 10.77
N GLY A 24 -16.55 13.82 12.00
CA GLY A 24 -17.77 13.16 12.45
C GLY A 24 -17.61 11.64 12.51
N SER A 25 -18.75 10.95 12.70
CA SER A 25 -18.76 9.51 12.90
C SER A 25 -18.33 8.73 11.66
N GLN A 26 -17.58 7.64 11.89
CA GLN A 26 -17.23 6.68 10.85
C GLN A 26 -18.13 5.44 10.96
N TYR A 27 -18.75 5.08 9.86
CA TYR A 27 -19.58 3.88 9.73
C TYR A 27 -18.74 2.77 9.10
N THR A 28 -18.81 1.59 9.67
CA THR A 28 -18.09 0.42 9.19
C THR A 28 -19.08 -0.72 9.00
N GLU A 29 -18.95 -1.41 7.88
CA GLU A 29 -19.73 -2.59 7.55
C GLU A 29 -18.78 -3.68 7.12
N PHE A 30 -19.03 -4.88 7.62
CA PHE A 30 -18.50 -6.10 7.08
C PHE A 30 -19.67 -6.85 6.46
N ALA A 31 -19.59 -7.11 5.16
CA ALA A 31 -20.55 -7.93 4.45
C ALA A 31 -19.85 -9.21 3.95
N ALA A 32 -20.44 -10.34 4.27
CA ALA A 32 -19.91 -11.64 3.92
C ALA A 32 -19.76 -11.79 2.39
N PRO A 33 -18.73 -12.51 1.90
CA PRO A 33 -17.72 -13.20 2.69
C PRO A 33 -16.46 -12.36 3.00
N SER A 34 -16.28 -11.21 2.36
CA SER A 34 -14.97 -10.52 2.38
C SER A 34 -15.01 -9.00 2.22
N LEU A 35 -16.20 -8.40 2.12
CA LEU A 35 -16.33 -6.95 1.94
C LEU A 35 -16.19 -6.26 3.29
N MET A 36 -15.24 -5.34 3.38
CA MET A 36 -15.15 -4.33 4.44
C MET A 36 -15.35 -2.96 3.81
N ARG A 37 -16.30 -2.20 4.34
CA ARG A 37 -16.60 -0.85 3.89
C ARG A 37 -16.58 0.13 5.05
N HIS A 38 -15.71 1.12 4.99
CA HIS A 38 -15.79 2.30 5.84
C HIS A 38 -16.41 3.46 5.06
N THR A 39 -17.31 4.18 5.70
CA THR A 39 -17.95 5.38 5.19
C THR A 39 -17.73 6.51 6.18
N LEU A 40 -17.10 7.58 5.72
CA LEU A 40 -16.94 8.83 6.48
C LEU A 40 -17.59 9.95 5.67
N LYS A 41 -18.59 10.60 6.28
CA LYS A 41 -19.35 11.67 5.66
C LYS A 41 -19.09 12.97 6.39
N THR A 42 -18.66 13.98 5.63
CA THR A 42 -18.50 15.35 6.11
C THR A 42 -19.34 16.31 5.26
N ASP A 43 -19.43 17.56 5.70
CA ASP A 43 -20.12 18.58 4.91
C ASP A 43 -19.44 18.85 3.56
N ALA A 44 -18.13 18.65 3.45
CA ALA A 44 -17.38 18.94 2.23
C ALA A 44 -17.26 17.73 1.29
N PHE A 45 -17.13 16.52 1.85
CA PHE A 45 -16.88 15.30 1.10
C PHE A 45 -17.38 14.05 1.81
N THR A 46 -17.60 12.98 1.04
CA THR A 46 -17.70 11.62 1.53
C THR A 46 -16.52 10.81 1.04
N THR A 47 -15.86 10.10 1.94
CA THR A 47 -14.83 9.11 1.60
C THR A 47 -15.32 7.72 1.92
N LEU A 48 -15.13 6.80 0.97
CA LEU A 48 -15.32 5.38 1.22
C LEU A 48 -13.97 4.68 1.19
N THR A 49 -13.78 3.72 2.09
CA THR A 49 -12.73 2.72 1.99
C THR A 49 -13.42 1.40 1.77
N VAL A 50 -13.38 0.88 0.55
CA VAL A 50 -14.02 -0.36 0.15
C VAL A 50 -12.94 -1.38 -0.13
N VAL A 51 -12.89 -2.44 0.66
CA VAL A 51 -11.82 -3.44 0.62
C VAL A 51 -12.44 -4.83 0.56
N TYR A 52 -12.03 -5.60 -0.43
CA TYR A 52 -12.23 -7.05 -0.43
C TYR A 52 -10.90 -7.72 -0.08
N ALA A 53 -10.89 -8.48 1.01
CA ALA A 53 -9.75 -9.31 1.39
C ALA A 53 -10.10 -10.77 1.09
N VAL A 54 -9.66 -11.27 -0.06
CA VAL A 54 -10.01 -12.61 -0.55
C VAL A 54 -8.85 -13.58 -0.25
N PRO A 55 -9.02 -14.55 0.65
CA PRO A 55 -7.99 -15.57 0.89
C PRO A 55 -7.68 -16.34 -0.41
N THR A 56 -6.41 -16.59 -0.69
CA THR A 56 -6.00 -17.37 -1.89
C THR A 56 -5.31 -18.66 -1.52
N THR A 57 -4.48 -18.62 -0.48
CA THR A 57 -3.80 -19.76 0.15
C THR A 57 -3.56 -19.38 1.61
N PRO A 58 -3.23 -20.33 2.51
CA PRO A 58 -2.75 -19.96 3.84
C PRO A 58 -1.62 -18.92 3.78
N GLY A 59 -1.71 -17.90 4.64
CA GLY A 59 -0.75 -16.79 4.70
C GLY A 59 -0.80 -15.81 3.52
N ARG A 60 -1.75 -15.95 2.59
CA ARG A 60 -1.88 -15.05 1.44
C ARG A 60 -3.33 -14.65 1.19
N CYS A 61 -3.54 -13.35 1.02
CA CYS A 61 -4.81 -12.82 0.55
C CYS A 61 -4.59 -11.90 -0.66
N ARG A 62 -5.58 -11.86 -1.54
CA ARG A 62 -5.70 -10.85 -2.57
C ARG A 62 -6.53 -9.70 -2.03
N LEU A 63 -5.90 -8.54 -1.90
CA LEU A 63 -6.57 -7.32 -1.50
C LEU A 63 -7.04 -6.54 -2.73
N MET A 64 -8.35 -6.29 -2.82
CA MET A 64 -8.94 -5.40 -3.82
C MET A 64 -9.50 -4.18 -3.10
N ALA A 65 -8.78 -3.06 -3.19
CA ALA A 65 -9.15 -1.83 -2.48
C ALA A 65 -9.58 -0.72 -3.45
N ARG A 66 -10.62 0.01 -3.07
CA ARG A 66 -11.12 1.21 -3.73
C ARG A 66 -11.33 2.30 -2.68
N PHE A 67 -10.79 3.48 -2.97
CA PHE A 67 -10.87 4.64 -2.09
C PHE A 67 -11.56 5.81 -2.81
N PRO A 68 -12.87 5.75 -3.07
CA PRO A 68 -13.57 6.84 -3.75
C PRO A 68 -13.72 8.06 -2.84
N PHE A 69 -13.48 9.23 -3.41
CA PHE A 69 -13.72 10.54 -2.81
C PHE A 69 -14.85 11.23 -3.56
N ILE A 70 -15.94 11.50 -2.85
CA ILE A 70 -17.12 12.19 -3.38
C ILE A 70 -17.12 13.60 -2.78
N PHE A 71 -16.55 14.55 -3.49
CA PHE A 71 -16.55 15.96 -3.07
C PHE A 71 -17.90 16.61 -3.39
N LYS A 72 -18.37 17.58 -2.60
CA LYS A 72 -19.54 18.40 -2.98
C LYS A 72 -19.16 19.50 -3.97
N ALA A 73 -18.06 20.21 -3.71
CA ALA A 73 -17.57 21.32 -4.54
C ALA A 73 -16.91 20.85 -5.84
N ALA A 74 -17.02 21.65 -6.91
CA ALA A 74 -16.44 21.34 -8.22
C ALA A 74 -14.89 21.40 -8.28
N PRO A 75 -14.21 22.40 -7.70
CA PRO A 75 -12.74 22.52 -7.81
C PRO A 75 -11.96 21.26 -7.39
N PRO A 76 -12.21 20.64 -6.20
CA PRO A 76 -11.49 19.43 -5.82
C PRO A 76 -11.80 18.25 -6.74
N ARG A 77 -13.01 18.15 -7.30
CA ARG A 77 -13.35 17.10 -8.28
C ARG A 77 -12.51 17.22 -9.54
N ILE A 78 -12.29 18.44 -10.03
CA ILE A 78 -11.52 18.69 -11.26
C ILE A 78 -10.06 18.33 -11.01
N ILE A 79 -9.46 18.81 -9.92
CA ILE A 79 -8.07 18.49 -9.56
C ILE A 79 -7.87 16.97 -9.44
N PHE A 80 -8.79 16.27 -8.77
CA PHE A 80 -8.70 14.80 -8.61
C PHE A 80 -8.76 14.05 -9.95
N LYS A 81 -9.48 14.58 -10.95
CA LYS A 81 -9.55 14.00 -12.30
C LYS A 81 -8.27 14.21 -13.11
N LEU A 82 -7.50 15.25 -12.83
CA LEU A 82 -6.23 15.55 -13.51
C LEU A 82 -5.06 14.70 -13.01
N VAL A 83 -5.14 14.20 -11.78
CA VAL A 83 -4.10 13.33 -11.21
C VAL A 83 -4.07 12.00 -11.97
N PRO A 84 -2.92 11.58 -12.54
CA PRO A 84 -2.83 10.29 -13.20
C PRO A 84 -3.17 9.14 -12.25
N ARG A 85 -4.04 8.23 -12.68
CA ARG A 85 -4.49 7.10 -11.83
C ARG A 85 -3.33 6.30 -11.25
N TRP A 86 -2.29 6.02 -12.04
CA TRP A 86 -1.12 5.28 -11.56
C TRP A 86 -0.40 6.00 -10.40
N TRP A 87 -0.38 7.33 -10.39
CA TRP A 87 0.22 8.11 -9.30
C TRP A 87 -0.57 7.95 -8.01
N SER A 88 -1.91 8.04 -8.08
CA SER A 88 -2.76 7.77 -6.92
C SER A 88 -2.59 6.34 -6.38
N HIS A 89 -2.42 5.36 -7.27
CA HIS A 89 -2.18 3.98 -6.86
C HIS A 89 -0.84 3.81 -6.13
N LEU A 90 0.24 4.49 -6.54
CA LEU A 90 1.53 4.39 -5.83
C LEU A 90 1.43 4.85 -4.37
N ASN A 91 0.67 5.92 -4.13
CA ASN A 91 0.44 6.43 -2.78
C ASN A 91 -0.46 5.49 -1.96
N GLN A 92 -1.50 4.93 -2.58
CA GLN A 92 -2.41 3.99 -1.92
C GLN A 92 -1.75 2.64 -1.61
N ASN A 93 -0.92 2.12 -2.51
CA ASN A 93 -0.16 0.88 -2.27
C ASN A 93 0.88 1.08 -1.17
N ALA A 94 1.58 2.24 -1.15
CA ALA A 94 2.49 2.57 -0.05
C ALA A 94 1.79 2.48 1.32
N ILE A 95 0.52 2.89 1.38
CA ILE A 95 -0.24 2.80 2.62
C ILE A 95 -0.48 1.36 3.09
N LEU A 96 -0.71 0.43 2.16
CA LEU A 96 -0.94 -0.98 2.49
C LEU A 96 0.37 -1.69 2.82
N GLU A 97 1.43 -1.35 2.09
CA GLU A 97 2.77 -1.93 2.23
C GLU A 97 3.45 -1.54 3.55
N ASP A 98 3.08 -0.39 4.13
CA ASP A 98 3.52 0.00 5.47
C ASP A 98 3.18 -1.05 6.55
N ASP A 99 2.05 -1.74 6.39
CA ASP A 99 1.59 -2.75 7.34
C ASP A 99 1.98 -4.17 6.94
N GLN A 100 2.35 -4.41 5.67
CA GLN A 100 2.58 -5.73 5.12
C GLN A 100 3.64 -6.55 5.89
N ILE A 101 4.76 -5.94 6.26
CA ILE A 101 5.83 -6.63 7.02
C ILE A 101 5.32 -7.01 8.41
N PHE A 102 4.55 -6.13 9.05
CA PHE A 102 4.01 -6.37 10.38
C PHE A 102 2.94 -7.45 10.35
N LEU A 103 2.02 -7.39 9.38
CA LEU A 103 0.98 -8.40 9.22
C LEU A 103 1.58 -9.79 9.02
N HIS A 104 2.59 -9.92 8.14
CA HIS A 104 3.30 -11.17 7.89
C HIS A 104 3.97 -11.76 9.15
N LYS A 105 4.54 -10.92 10.01
CA LYS A 105 5.14 -11.39 11.27
C LYS A 105 4.12 -11.68 12.35
N GLN A 106 3.12 -10.81 12.47
CA GLN A 106 2.04 -10.95 13.46
C GLN A 106 1.24 -12.23 13.24
N GLU A 107 0.96 -12.63 11.99
CA GLU A 107 0.24 -13.87 11.73
C GLU A 107 1.00 -15.12 12.22
N ARG A 108 2.35 -15.12 12.11
CA ARG A 108 3.19 -16.23 12.60
C ARG A 108 3.24 -16.27 14.12
N LEU A 109 3.35 -15.11 14.77
CA LEU A 109 3.26 -15.03 16.24
C LEU A 109 1.91 -15.51 16.75
N ILE A 110 0.81 -15.09 16.12
CA ILE A 110 -0.53 -15.54 16.48
C ILE A 110 -0.67 -17.05 16.28
N GLU A 111 -0.10 -17.62 15.21
CA GLU A 111 -0.11 -19.07 14.99
C GLU A 111 0.61 -19.82 16.10
N ILE A 112 1.80 -19.37 16.52
CA ILE A 112 2.54 -19.96 17.66
C ILE A 112 1.71 -19.87 18.96
N GLU A 113 1.18 -18.69 19.29
CA GLU A 113 0.38 -18.50 20.51
C GLU A 113 -0.88 -19.37 20.53
N ARG A 114 -1.50 -19.60 19.37
CA ARG A 114 -2.72 -20.41 19.26
C ARG A 114 -2.43 -21.91 19.25
N ASN A 115 -1.44 -22.34 18.47
CA ASN A 115 -1.20 -23.77 18.23
C ASN A 115 -0.25 -24.39 19.26
N VAL A 116 0.71 -23.63 19.78
CA VAL A 116 1.69 -24.12 20.77
C VAL A 116 1.23 -23.80 22.18
N LYS A 117 0.77 -22.57 22.43
CA LYS A 117 0.37 -22.10 23.77
C LYS A 117 -1.12 -22.22 24.06
N ASN A 118 -1.89 -22.80 23.13
CA ASN A 118 -3.33 -23.05 23.24
C ASN A 118 -4.16 -21.81 23.65
N LYS A 119 -3.74 -20.60 23.22
CA LYS A 119 -4.47 -19.36 23.51
C LYS A 119 -5.60 -19.15 22.51
N SER A 120 -6.68 -18.53 22.97
CA SER A 120 -7.70 -17.98 22.07
C SER A 120 -7.11 -16.86 21.20
N TYR A 121 -7.75 -16.56 20.07
CA TYR A 121 -7.31 -15.46 19.20
C TYR A 121 -7.23 -14.12 19.95
N ALA A 122 -8.19 -13.84 20.85
CA ALA A 122 -8.21 -12.61 21.65
C ALA A 122 -7.06 -12.51 22.66
N GLN A 123 -6.69 -13.63 23.26
CA GLN A 123 -5.52 -13.69 24.15
C GLN A 123 -4.21 -13.55 23.37
N ALA A 124 -4.10 -14.19 22.19
CA ALA A 124 -2.92 -14.09 21.33
C ALA A 124 -2.69 -12.65 20.82
N CYS A 125 -3.76 -11.90 20.54
CA CYS A 125 -3.66 -10.53 20.05
C CYS A 125 -3.65 -9.47 21.17
N TYR A 126 -3.86 -9.85 22.43
CA TYR A 126 -4.09 -8.93 23.56
C TYR A 126 -5.09 -7.82 23.22
N MET A 127 -6.40 -8.16 23.20
CA MET A 127 -7.50 -7.23 22.85
C MET A 127 -8.32 -6.75 24.07
N PRO A 128 -7.76 -5.97 25.01
CA PRO A 128 -8.45 -5.64 26.27
C PRO A 128 -9.39 -4.44 26.18
N THR A 129 -9.43 -3.70 25.06
CA THR A 129 -10.08 -2.38 25.00
C THR A 129 -11.33 -2.36 24.14
N LYS A 130 -12.14 -1.31 24.30
CA LYS A 130 -13.31 -1.06 23.43
C LYS A 130 -12.90 -0.81 21.96
N ALA A 131 -11.67 -0.39 21.69
CA ALA A 131 -11.19 -0.20 20.32
C ALA A 131 -11.16 -1.52 19.54
N ASP A 132 -11.02 -2.65 20.23
CA ASP A 132 -10.92 -3.98 19.64
C ASP A 132 -12.28 -4.59 19.27
N THR A 133 -13.39 -3.93 19.62
CA THR A 133 -14.76 -4.45 19.44
C THR A 133 -15.02 -4.94 18.02
N TYR A 134 -14.53 -4.21 17.01
CA TYR A 134 -14.77 -4.57 15.61
C TYR A 134 -13.97 -5.81 15.19
N VAL A 135 -12.72 -5.91 15.65
CA VAL A 135 -11.85 -7.08 15.41
C VAL A 135 -12.43 -8.31 16.12
N GLY A 136 -12.89 -8.15 17.36
CA GLY A 136 -13.56 -9.20 18.12
C GLY A 136 -14.83 -9.70 17.42
N ALA A 137 -15.68 -8.77 16.95
CA ALA A 137 -16.89 -9.12 16.18
C ALA A 137 -16.56 -9.88 14.89
N PHE A 138 -15.54 -9.45 14.15
CA PHE A 138 -15.08 -10.15 12.94
C PHE A 138 -14.61 -11.57 13.25
N ARG A 139 -13.80 -11.74 14.31
CA ARG A 139 -13.28 -13.06 14.70
C ARG A 139 -14.37 -14.00 15.20
N LYS A 140 -15.33 -13.47 15.97
CA LYS A 140 -16.52 -14.22 16.39
C LYS A 140 -17.36 -14.65 15.19
N TRP A 141 -17.58 -13.75 14.22
CA TRP A 141 -18.27 -14.07 12.97
C TRP A 141 -17.58 -15.20 12.19
N ILE A 142 -16.24 -15.17 12.07
CA ILE A 142 -15.50 -16.25 11.40
C ILE A 142 -15.80 -17.61 12.06
N VAL A 143 -15.73 -17.69 13.39
CA VAL A 143 -15.92 -18.94 14.14
C VAL A 143 -17.36 -19.43 14.09
N GLU A 144 -18.32 -18.55 14.37
CA GLU A 144 -19.72 -18.94 14.56
C GLU A 144 -20.52 -19.03 13.25
N MET A 145 -20.14 -18.26 12.22
CA MET A 145 -20.94 -18.13 11.00
C MET A 145 -20.22 -18.60 9.74
N ALA A 146 -18.88 -18.60 9.73
CA ALA A 146 -18.08 -18.94 8.53
C ALA A 146 -17.29 -20.25 8.64
N GLY A 147 -17.54 -21.07 9.67
CA GLY A 147 -16.89 -22.38 9.84
C GLY A 147 -15.46 -22.31 10.40
N GLY A 148 -15.04 -21.18 10.98
CA GLY A 148 -13.78 -21.04 11.72
C GLY A 148 -12.54 -20.69 10.88
N HIS A 149 -12.56 -20.94 9.56
CA HIS A 149 -11.45 -20.63 8.67
C HIS A 149 -11.93 -20.45 7.22
N PRO A 150 -11.11 -19.87 6.31
CA PRO A 150 -11.43 -19.86 4.89
C PRO A 150 -11.68 -21.27 4.36
N ALA A 151 -12.69 -21.44 3.51
CA ALA A 151 -12.93 -22.70 2.82
C ALA A 151 -11.86 -22.91 1.73
N TRP A 152 -10.94 -23.84 1.96
CA TRP A 152 -9.88 -24.17 1.00
C TRP A 152 -10.36 -25.22 -0.01
N PRO A 153 -9.83 -25.21 -1.25
CA PRO A 153 -10.05 -26.31 -2.19
C PRO A 153 -9.61 -27.66 -1.61
N ALA A 154 -10.24 -28.74 -2.07
CA ALA A 154 -9.86 -30.09 -1.65
C ALA A 154 -8.37 -30.36 -1.90
N GLY A 155 -7.67 -30.91 -0.90
CA GLY A 155 -6.23 -31.20 -0.96
C GLY A 155 -5.32 -30.02 -0.64
N MET A 156 -5.84 -28.81 -0.41
CA MET A 156 -5.01 -27.68 0.07
C MET A 156 -4.80 -27.78 1.58
N GLU A 157 -3.53 -27.82 1.99
CA GLU A 157 -3.15 -27.79 3.39
C GLU A 157 -3.53 -26.45 4.03
N ASN A 158 -4.00 -26.48 5.28
CA ASN A 158 -4.37 -25.30 6.06
C ASN A 158 -3.25 -24.91 7.05
N GLN A 159 -2.02 -24.83 6.57
CA GLN A 159 -0.84 -24.44 7.35
C GLN A 159 -0.13 -23.27 6.69
N LEU A 160 0.42 -22.36 7.50
CA LEU A 160 1.15 -21.22 6.98
C LEU A 160 2.48 -21.67 6.36
N PRO A 161 2.91 -21.06 5.24
CA PRO A 161 4.23 -21.34 4.67
C PRO A 161 5.33 -20.81 5.60
N PRO A 162 6.59 -21.30 5.42
CA PRO A 162 7.74 -20.78 6.16
C PRO A 162 7.80 -19.26 6.14
N GLN A 163 8.29 -18.69 7.25
CA GLN A 163 8.36 -17.23 7.37
C GLN A 163 9.30 -16.65 6.32
N GLU A 164 8.75 -15.82 5.43
CA GLU A 164 9.55 -14.97 4.55
C GLU A 164 10.28 -13.90 5.37
N ASN A 165 11.60 -13.81 5.17
CA ASN A 165 12.48 -12.86 5.86
C ASN A 165 13.05 -11.80 4.90
N SER A 166 12.88 -11.99 3.60
CA SER A 166 13.31 -11.06 2.57
C SER A 166 12.34 -9.89 2.45
N ARG A 167 12.82 -8.71 2.84
CA ARG A 167 12.12 -7.44 2.66
C ARG A 167 11.72 -7.19 1.20
N THR A 168 12.57 -7.54 0.24
CA THR A 168 12.30 -7.29 -1.18
C THR A 168 11.14 -8.13 -1.69
N ILE A 169 10.92 -9.32 -1.13
CA ILE A 169 9.78 -10.19 -1.44
C ILE A 169 8.52 -9.65 -0.75
N LEU A 170 8.59 -9.27 0.52
CA LEU A 170 7.45 -8.74 1.27
C LEU A 170 6.94 -7.39 0.71
N LEU A 171 7.83 -6.57 0.16
CA LEU A 171 7.50 -5.26 -0.42
C LEU A 171 7.51 -5.28 -1.96
N ASP A 172 7.35 -6.45 -2.59
CA ASP A 172 7.31 -6.58 -4.05
C ASP A 172 6.00 -6.03 -4.63
N ARG A 173 5.97 -4.72 -4.84
CA ARG A 173 4.87 -4.01 -5.49
C ARG A 173 4.70 -4.43 -6.95
N PHE A 174 5.79 -4.79 -7.63
CA PHE A 174 5.72 -5.12 -9.05
C PHE A 174 4.77 -6.30 -9.28
N ASN A 175 5.01 -7.39 -8.58
CA ASN A 175 4.20 -8.60 -8.70
C ASN A 175 2.86 -8.47 -7.96
N ALA A 176 2.81 -7.76 -6.83
CA ALA A 176 1.56 -7.56 -6.10
C ALA A 176 0.55 -6.66 -6.83
N HIS A 177 1.03 -5.68 -7.63
CA HIS A 177 0.16 -4.67 -8.23
C HIS A 177 0.56 -4.25 -9.65
N THR A 178 1.79 -3.76 -9.85
CA THR A 178 2.14 -3.02 -11.08
C THR A 178 2.01 -3.86 -12.34
N ALA A 179 2.39 -5.14 -12.31
CA ALA A 179 2.30 -6.04 -13.46
C ALA A 179 0.85 -6.25 -13.92
N SER A 180 -0.08 -6.41 -12.97
CA SER A 180 -1.49 -6.73 -13.23
C SER A 180 -2.38 -5.48 -13.42
N CYS A 181 -1.90 -4.29 -13.04
CA CYS A 181 -2.65 -3.06 -13.14
C CYS A 181 -2.37 -2.31 -14.46
N LYS A 182 -3.34 -2.27 -15.37
CA LYS A 182 -3.19 -1.61 -16.70
C LYS A 182 -2.66 -0.17 -16.62
N SER A 183 -3.12 0.65 -15.67
CA SER A 183 -2.62 2.03 -15.56
C SER A 183 -1.17 2.10 -15.10
N CYS A 184 -0.77 1.22 -14.18
CA CYS A 184 0.58 1.21 -13.63
C CYS A 184 1.58 0.53 -14.56
N SER A 185 1.22 -0.59 -15.21
CA SER A 185 2.09 -1.26 -16.18
C SER A 185 2.37 -0.39 -17.41
N VAL A 186 1.35 0.29 -17.95
CA VAL A 186 1.51 1.22 -19.06
C VAL A 186 2.37 2.42 -18.65
N ALA A 187 2.13 3.00 -17.47
CA ALA A 187 2.95 4.10 -16.97
C ALA A 187 4.41 3.69 -16.75
N LEU A 188 4.66 2.50 -16.17
CA LEU A 188 6.01 1.96 -16.00
C LEU A 188 6.73 1.81 -17.34
N ARG A 189 6.04 1.27 -18.35
CA ARG A 189 6.58 1.14 -19.72
C ARG A 189 6.91 2.51 -20.32
N ASN A 190 5.98 3.46 -20.26
CA ASN A 190 6.14 4.78 -20.86
C ASN A 190 7.25 5.58 -20.17
N ILE A 191 7.31 5.56 -18.83
CA ILE A 191 8.37 6.22 -18.07
C ILE A 191 9.74 5.57 -18.38
N THR A 192 9.78 4.23 -18.46
CA THR A 192 11.01 3.52 -18.84
C THR A 192 11.49 3.90 -20.23
N MET A 193 10.58 4.02 -21.20
CA MET A 193 10.91 4.50 -22.55
C MET A 193 11.38 5.95 -22.54
N LEU A 194 10.69 6.84 -21.84
CA LEU A 194 11.09 8.24 -21.70
C LEU A 194 12.49 8.38 -21.09
N ARG A 195 12.84 7.55 -20.11
CA ARG A 195 14.20 7.52 -19.53
C ARG A 195 15.27 7.15 -20.57
N LYS A 196 14.97 6.22 -21.49
CA LYS A 196 15.90 5.87 -22.59
C LYS A 196 16.07 7.05 -23.54
N VAL A 197 14.97 7.71 -23.92
CA VAL A 197 14.99 8.89 -24.79
C VAL A 197 15.78 10.03 -24.15
N LEU A 198 15.51 10.36 -22.88
CA LEU A 198 16.23 11.40 -22.14
C LEU A 198 17.72 11.10 -22.01
N ARG A 199 18.11 9.83 -21.88
CA ARG A 199 19.53 9.44 -21.85
C ARG A 199 20.23 9.79 -23.16
N VAL A 200 19.63 9.42 -24.29
CA VAL A 200 20.19 9.70 -25.61
C VAL A 200 20.23 11.22 -25.84
N ALA A 201 19.12 11.90 -25.58
CA ALA A 201 19.01 13.35 -25.77
C ALA A 201 19.99 14.14 -24.88
N SER A 202 20.21 13.72 -23.62
CA SER A 202 21.20 14.37 -22.75
C SER A 202 22.63 14.21 -23.27
N ILE A 203 22.98 13.03 -23.82
CA ILE A 203 24.31 12.79 -24.39
C ILE A 203 24.51 13.63 -25.65
N VAL A 204 23.51 13.67 -26.54
CA VAL A 204 23.56 14.47 -27.77
C VAL A 204 23.70 15.97 -27.44
N ALA A 205 22.91 16.48 -26.49
CA ALA A 205 22.99 17.88 -26.06
C ALA A 205 24.36 18.22 -25.45
N LEU A 206 24.94 17.30 -24.66
CA LEU A 206 26.27 17.48 -24.09
C LEU A 206 27.37 17.47 -25.16
N ALA A 207 27.28 16.57 -26.14
CA ALA A 207 28.22 16.53 -27.27
C ALA A 207 28.12 17.79 -28.14
N ALA A 208 26.90 18.29 -28.36
CA ALA A 208 26.68 19.56 -29.05
C ALA A 208 27.25 20.75 -28.26
N ALA A 209 27.09 20.77 -26.93
CA ALA A 209 27.68 21.79 -26.06
C ALA A 209 29.21 21.80 -26.17
N ALA A 210 29.85 20.63 -26.10
CA ALA A 210 31.29 20.48 -26.23
C ALA A 210 31.80 20.91 -27.61
N THR A 211 31.07 20.54 -28.67
CA THR A 211 31.39 20.94 -30.05
C THR A 211 31.27 22.45 -30.25
N ALA A 212 30.21 23.07 -29.73
CA ALA A 212 30.02 24.52 -29.79
C ALA A 212 31.12 25.27 -29.03
N PHE A 213 31.50 24.78 -27.84
CA PHE A 213 32.61 25.33 -27.08
C PHE A 213 33.95 25.21 -27.84
N ALA A 214 34.24 24.04 -28.42
CA ALA A 214 35.47 23.81 -29.17
C ALA A 214 35.57 24.67 -30.44
N ARG A 215 34.45 24.89 -31.15
CA ARG A 215 34.45 25.66 -32.41
C ARG A 215 34.33 27.17 -32.23
N MET A 216 33.58 27.63 -31.23
CA MET A 216 33.24 29.04 -31.07
C MET A 216 33.91 29.68 -29.86
N GLY A 217 34.46 28.88 -28.93
CA GLY A 217 35.19 29.38 -27.76
C GLY A 217 34.44 30.47 -26.99
N ALA A 218 35.16 31.54 -26.66
CA ALA A 218 34.63 32.70 -25.95
C ALA A 218 33.74 33.62 -26.81
N ALA A 219 33.59 33.38 -28.12
CA ALA A 219 32.77 34.21 -28.99
C ALA A 219 31.26 33.99 -28.78
N SER A 220 30.84 32.80 -28.35
CA SER A 220 29.44 32.50 -28.06
C SER A 220 29.24 31.55 -26.87
N PRO A 221 29.72 31.92 -25.66
CA PRO A 221 29.64 31.06 -24.48
C PRO A 221 28.20 30.76 -24.08
N LYS A 222 27.26 31.65 -24.41
CA LYS A 222 25.83 31.47 -24.13
C LYS A 222 25.25 30.19 -24.77
N LEU A 223 25.69 29.84 -25.98
CA LEU A 223 25.18 28.66 -26.70
C LEU A 223 25.68 27.35 -26.07
N SER A 224 26.99 27.25 -25.81
CA SER A 224 27.58 26.05 -25.18
C SER A 224 27.06 25.88 -23.75
N ILE A 225 26.98 26.95 -22.97
CA ILE A 225 26.40 26.93 -21.62
C ILE A 225 24.92 26.52 -21.68
N GLY A 226 24.13 27.11 -22.59
CA GLY A 226 22.71 26.77 -22.74
C GLY A 226 22.49 25.28 -23.05
N LEU A 227 23.26 24.72 -23.99
CA LEU A 227 23.19 23.30 -24.34
C LEU A 227 23.63 22.39 -23.17
N ALA A 228 24.66 22.79 -22.41
CA ALA A 228 25.10 22.05 -21.24
C ALA A 228 24.04 22.03 -20.12
N VAL A 229 23.37 23.16 -19.88
CA VAL A 229 22.25 23.25 -18.91
C VAL A 229 21.09 22.35 -19.34
N VAL A 230 20.73 22.36 -20.63
CA VAL A 230 19.68 21.50 -21.19
C VAL A 230 20.05 20.02 -21.04
N ALA A 231 21.30 19.64 -21.30
CA ALA A 231 21.79 18.28 -21.09
C ALA A 231 21.68 17.85 -19.62
N ALA A 232 22.10 18.71 -18.69
CA ALA A 232 22.01 18.46 -17.26
C ALA A 232 20.55 18.33 -16.78
N ALA A 233 19.66 19.20 -17.26
CA ALA A 233 18.23 19.13 -16.94
C ALA A 233 17.60 17.82 -17.42
N MET A 234 17.91 17.37 -18.64
CA MET A 234 17.45 16.07 -19.15
C MET A 234 18.00 14.89 -18.35
N ALA A 235 19.27 14.94 -17.96
CA ALA A 235 19.87 13.92 -17.10
C ALA A 235 19.22 13.88 -15.72
N GLY A 236 18.96 15.04 -15.11
CA GLY A 236 18.24 15.16 -13.83
C GLY A 236 16.82 14.61 -13.91
N ALA A 237 16.07 14.96 -14.96
CA ALA A 237 14.72 14.42 -15.20
C ALA A 237 14.75 12.88 -15.36
N ARG A 238 15.74 12.33 -16.06
CA ARG A 238 15.92 10.88 -16.22
C ARG A 238 16.14 10.16 -14.89
N GLU A 239 16.94 10.73 -14.00
CA GLU A 239 17.21 10.13 -12.68
C GLU A 239 16.01 10.23 -11.75
N TRP A 240 15.31 11.38 -11.75
CA TRP A 240 14.06 11.53 -11.03
C TRP A 240 13.01 10.50 -11.46
N LEU A 241 12.83 10.31 -12.78
CA LEU A 241 11.98 9.26 -13.33
C LEU A 241 12.46 7.84 -12.96
N GLY A 242 13.76 7.65 -12.74
CA GLY A 242 14.33 6.40 -12.23
C GLY A 242 13.85 6.08 -10.82
N GLY A 243 13.81 7.08 -9.94
CA GLY A 243 13.19 6.96 -8.62
C GLY A 243 11.70 6.58 -8.72
N VAL A 244 10.96 7.16 -9.66
CA VAL A 244 9.55 6.78 -9.91
C VAL A 244 9.46 5.32 -10.34
N VAL A 245 10.28 4.85 -11.30
CA VAL A 245 10.32 3.43 -11.71
C VAL A 245 10.63 2.52 -10.52
N GLY A 246 11.57 2.90 -9.64
CA GLY A 246 11.87 2.16 -8.42
C GLY A 246 10.65 2.02 -7.52
N LYS A 247 9.93 3.12 -7.28
CA LYS A 247 8.67 3.12 -6.52
C LYS A 247 7.57 2.30 -7.18
N MET A 248 7.57 2.11 -8.49
CA MET A 248 6.60 1.24 -9.17
C MET A 248 6.93 -0.25 -8.99
N ARG A 249 8.13 -0.59 -8.50
CA ARG A 249 8.59 -1.97 -8.34
C ARG A 249 8.62 -2.43 -6.90
N VAL A 250 9.06 -1.57 -5.99
CA VAL A 250 9.24 -1.92 -4.58
C VAL A 250 8.55 -0.89 -3.71
N GLY A 251 7.88 -1.37 -2.66
CA GLY A 251 7.27 -0.54 -1.63
C GLY A 251 8.29 0.27 -0.82
N PRO A 252 7.85 1.33 -0.13
CA PRO A 252 8.73 2.17 0.66
C PRO A 252 9.33 1.40 1.84
N TYR A 253 10.56 1.75 2.21
CA TYR A 253 11.20 1.29 3.43
C TYR A 253 12.17 2.37 3.95
N PRO A 254 12.25 2.60 5.28
CA PRO A 254 11.39 2.03 6.33
C PRO A 254 9.92 2.43 6.13
N PRO A 255 8.94 1.71 6.71
CA PRO A 255 7.53 2.06 6.63
C PRO A 255 7.30 3.52 7.06
N PRO A 256 6.94 4.46 6.16
CA PRO A 256 6.87 5.89 6.47
C PRO A 256 6.00 6.26 7.69
N ARG A 257 5.01 5.44 8.03
CA ARG A 257 4.08 5.71 9.14
C ARG A 257 4.41 4.99 10.44
N ARG A 258 5.43 4.12 10.49
CA ARG A 258 5.90 3.48 11.73
C ARG A 258 7.42 3.65 11.91
N PRO A 259 7.88 4.18 13.05
CA PRO A 259 9.30 4.41 13.27
C PRO A 259 10.07 3.06 13.31
N PRO A 260 11.31 3.02 12.81
CA PRO A 260 12.14 1.81 12.79
C PRO A 260 12.32 1.14 14.15
N SER A 261 12.32 1.91 15.24
CA SER A 261 12.45 1.40 16.61
C SER A 261 11.32 0.45 17.02
N MET A 262 10.07 0.71 16.58
CA MET A 262 8.94 -0.19 16.84
C MET A 262 9.02 -1.47 16.00
N MET A 263 9.74 -1.43 14.88
CA MET A 263 9.98 -2.60 14.04
C MET A 263 11.10 -3.46 14.65
N GLU A 264 12.20 -2.88 15.10
CA GLU A 264 13.28 -3.61 15.77
C GLU A 264 12.80 -4.30 17.05
N SER A 265 11.99 -3.63 17.88
CA SER A 265 11.41 -4.25 19.07
C SER A 265 10.49 -5.43 18.73
N ALA A 266 9.67 -5.30 17.68
CA ALA A 266 8.80 -6.38 17.22
C ALA A 266 9.58 -7.55 16.58
N LEU A 267 10.68 -7.24 15.88
CA LEU A 267 11.59 -8.22 15.31
C LEU A 267 12.33 -9.01 16.40
N GLU A 268 12.75 -8.33 17.46
CA GLU A 268 13.46 -8.95 18.58
C GLU A 268 12.53 -9.86 19.39
N GLN A 269 11.30 -9.40 19.67
CA GLN A 269 10.27 -10.23 20.31
C GLN A 269 9.93 -11.48 19.48
N ALA A 270 9.89 -11.35 18.15
CA ALA A 270 9.63 -12.48 17.27
C ALA A 270 10.79 -13.49 17.19
N ARG A 271 12.04 -13.04 17.38
CA ARG A 271 13.20 -13.93 17.50
C ARG A 271 13.19 -14.69 18.81
N ILE A 272 12.85 -14.02 19.92
CA ILE A 272 12.76 -14.65 21.24
C ILE A 272 11.66 -15.71 21.29
N ALA A 273 10.55 -15.52 20.57
CA ALA A 273 9.45 -16.49 20.52
C ALA A 273 9.77 -17.77 19.72
N LEU A 274 10.89 -17.82 19.00
CA LEU A 274 11.36 -18.96 18.20
C LEU A 274 12.49 -19.76 18.87
N ILE A 275 12.91 -19.35 20.07
CA ILE A 275 13.86 -20.06 20.96
C ILE A 275 13.06 -20.71 22.09
#